data_AF-A0A9E3BP61-F1
#
_entry.id   AF-A0A9E3BP61-F1
#
_cell.length_a   1.000
_cell.length_b   1.000
_cell.length_c   1.000
_cell.angle_alpha   90.00
_cell.angle_beta   90.00
_cell.angle_gamma   90.00
#
_symmetry.space_group_name_H-M   'P 1'
#
loop_
_entity.id
_entity.type
_entity.pdbx_description
1 polymer ?
#
loop_
_entity_poly.entity_id
_entity_poly.type
_entity_poly.pdbx_seq_one_letter_code
_entity_poly.pdbx_strand_id
1 'polypeptide(L)'
;NRRFFTMIGTLIRGRITVGGSAGSAARVALDIATRYALQRRQFSAPDEEGEVLIMDYLVHQRRLFPLIAKSYALQFAQNELVAKCHDLQTADAPDAEEQRELEARAAGLKAVNTWHASQAIQEAREACGGAGYMADNRLIALRADTDVFTTFEGDNHVLTQLVAKELLTAYADDIKSMSPVEWVRFAANFAGERVLKRTAAETIIQTIVDARQDSEEEGSLFNRGTQLKMFEDREEYLTASVARRLQSKSKVMAAFDAFNAVQDHVLHAARAHIDRVVLEAFVAGIEGCEDEQAREVLGLVCDLYALSVIEEDKAWYVEHRYLSTERAKAVTRGINDRCRLLRPYAETLVDGFGIPEPLRYAEMLHPENLSG
;
A
#
# COMPACT_ATOMS: atom_id res chain seq x y z
N ASN A 1 -14.33 28.28 15.78
CA ASN A 1 -13.76 27.08 16.43
C ASN A 1 -14.67 25.85 16.36
N ARG A 2 -15.77 25.70 17.11
CA ARG A 2 -16.56 24.44 17.11
C ARG A 2 -17.08 23.98 15.73
N ARG A 3 -17.61 24.89 14.89
CA ARG A 3 -18.08 24.58 13.51
C ARG A 3 -16.97 24.14 12.53
N PHE A 4 -15.73 24.61 12.73
CA PHE A 4 -14.59 24.25 11.89
C PHE A 4 -14.14 22.81 12.18
N PHE A 5 -14.03 22.44 13.46
CA PHE A 5 -13.75 21.08 13.89
C PHE A 5 -14.85 20.08 13.49
N THR A 6 -16.13 20.49 13.51
CA THR A 6 -17.24 19.66 13.01
C THR A 6 -17.16 19.42 11.48
N MET A 7 -16.74 20.42 10.70
CA MET A 7 -16.53 20.24 9.25
C MET A 7 -15.35 19.31 8.94
N ILE A 8 -14.21 19.46 9.61
CA ILE A 8 -13.04 18.58 9.43
C ILE A 8 -13.39 17.13 9.81
N GLY A 9 -14.10 16.91 10.92
CA GLY A 9 -14.54 15.57 11.32
C GLY A 9 -15.45 14.88 10.28
N THR A 10 -16.22 15.66 9.51
CA THR A 10 -17.10 15.13 8.45
C THR A 10 -16.28 14.70 7.23
N LEU A 11 -15.27 15.48 6.84
CA LEU A 11 -14.38 15.16 5.72
C LEU A 11 -13.53 13.91 5.97
N ILE A 12 -13.04 13.73 7.20
CA ILE A 12 -12.27 12.53 7.58
C ILE A 12 -13.10 11.27 7.39
N ARG A 13 -14.35 11.26 7.87
CA ARG A 13 -15.26 10.10 7.72
C ARG A 13 -15.58 9.82 6.26
N GLY A 14 -15.84 10.86 5.46
CA GLY A 14 -16.06 10.72 4.02
C GLY A 14 -14.89 10.01 3.33
N ARG A 15 -13.65 10.48 3.58
CA ARG A 15 -12.43 9.86 3.03
C ARG A 15 -12.25 8.40 3.47
N ILE A 16 -12.46 8.11 4.77
CA ILE A 16 -12.38 6.74 5.32
C ILE A 16 -13.38 5.81 4.60
N THR A 17 -14.63 6.26 4.46
CA THR A 17 -15.69 5.46 3.82
C THR A 17 -15.44 5.25 2.33
N VAL A 18 -15.03 6.29 1.59
CA VAL A 18 -14.71 6.18 0.16
C VAL A 18 -13.50 5.26 -0.06
N GLY A 19 -12.43 5.44 0.72
CA GLY A 19 -11.25 4.56 0.67
C GLY A 19 -11.61 3.10 0.95
N GLY A 20 -12.34 2.83 2.03
CA GLY A 20 -12.76 1.46 2.38
C GLY A 20 -13.73 0.84 1.35
N SER A 21 -14.60 1.64 0.75
CA SER A 21 -15.51 1.17 -0.31
C SER A 21 -14.74 0.79 -1.57
N ALA A 22 -13.76 1.61 -1.98
CA ALA A 22 -12.89 1.30 -3.10
C ALA A 22 -12.07 0.02 -2.87
N GLY A 23 -11.45 -0.12 -1.69
CA GLY A 23 -10.72 -1.34 -1.32
C GLY A 23 -11.61 -2.59 -1.31
N SER A 24 -12.87 -2.46 -0.91
CA SER A 24 -13.84 -3.57 -0.95
C SER A 24 -14.20 -3.96 -2.39
N ALA A 25 -14.42 -2.99 -3.27
CA ALA A 25 -14.67 -3.26 -4.69
C ALA A 25 -13.46 -3.92 -5.37
N ALA A 26 -12.23 -3.48 -5.06
CA ALA A 26 -11.01 -4.12 -5.55
C ALA A 26 -10.96 -5.62 -5.22
N ARG A 27 -11.26 -5.97 -3.96
CA ARG A 27 -11.28 -7.37 -3.49
C ARG A 27 -12.36 -8.21 -4.17
N VAL A 28 -13.55 -7.65 -4.43
CA VAL A 28 -14.60 -8.33 -5.21
C VAL A 28 -14.10 -8.67 -6.62
N ALA A 29 -13.47 -7.72 -7.31
CA ALA A 29 -12.96 -7.97 -8.65
C ALA A 29 -11.85 -9.04 -8.65
N LEU A 30 -10.93 -8.97 -7.68
CA LEU A 30 -9.84 -9.93 -7.53
C LEU A 30 -10.34 -11.33 -7.15
N ASP A 31 -11.36 -11.46 -6.29
CA ASP A 31 -12.02 -12.74 -5.99
C ASP A 31 -12.58 -13.38 -7.26
N ILE A 32 -13.38 -12.62 -8.01
CA ILE A 32 -13.99 -13.08 -9.26
C ILE A 32 -12.91 -13.55 -10.26
N ALA A 33 -11.89 -12.72 -10.50
CA ALA A 33 -10.84 -13.07 -11.45
C ALA A 33 -9.99 -14.27 -11.01
N THR A 34 -9.73 -14.39 -9.71
CA THR A 34 -8.93 -15.49 -9.15
C THR A 34 -9.67 -16.81 -9.28
N ARG A 35 -10.97 -16.86 -8.95
CA ARG A 35 -11.79 -18.07 -9.10
C ARG A 35 -11.96 -18.47 -10.55
N TYR A 36 -12.20 -17.49 -11.44
CA TYR A 36 -12.23 -17.76 -12.87
C TYR A 36 -10.92 -18.37 -13.34
N ALA A 37 -9.78 -17.85 -12.90
CA ALA A 37 -8.47 -18.37 -13.25
C ALA A 37 -8.15 -19.77 -12.70
N LEU A 38 -8.82 -20.18 -11.61
CA LEU A 38 -8.75 -21.53 -11.03
C LEU A 38 -9.66 -22.55 -11.76
N GLN A 39 -10.56 -22.09 -12.62
CA GLN A 39 -11.45 -22.94 -13.42
C GLN A 39 -11.06 -22.94 -14.90
N ARG A 40 -10.64 -21.79 -15.42
CA ARG A 40 -10.37 -21.58 -16.84
C ARG A 40 -9.08 -22.26 -17.25
N ARG A 41 -9.18 -23.10 -18.28
CA ARG A 41 -8.04 -23.71 -18.95
C ARG A 41 -7.82 -23.07 -20.33
N GLN A 42 -6.55 -22.97 -20.74
CA GLN A 42 -6.17 -22.50 -22.06
C GLN A 42 -4.71 -22.87 -22.34
N PHE A 43 -4.43 -23.26 -23.60
CA PHE A 43 -3.12 -23.74 -24.06
C PHE A 43 -2.67 -25.05 -23.38
N SER A 44 -1.67 -25.70 -23.97
CA SER A 44 -1.15 -26.99 -23.50
C SER A 44 0.29 -26.84 -22.99
N ALA A 45 0.64 -27.61 -21.96
CA ALA A 45 2.02 -27.81 -21.57
C ALA A 45 2.65 -28.92 -22.45
N PRO A 46 3.96 -28.84 -22.75
CA PRO A 46 4.66 -29.96 -23.37
C PRO A 46 4.48 -31.23 -22.52
N ASP A 47 4.22 -32.36 -23.18
CA ASP A 47 4.13 -33.69 -22.56
C ASP A 47 2.98 -33.90 -21.55
N GLU A 48 2.02 -32.96 -21.46
CA GLU A 48 0.79 -33.13 -20.66
C GLU A 48 -0.45 -33.28 -21.55
N GLU A 49 -1.32 -34.24 -21.21
CA GLU A 49 -2.64 -34.35 -21.84
C GLU A 49 -3.61 -33.34 -21.20
N GLY A 50 -4.05 -32.37 -22.00
CA GLY A 50 -5.08 -31.39 -21.62
C GLY A 50 -4.62 -29.94 -21.69
N GLU A 51 -5.53 -29.04 -21.33
CA GLU A 51 -5.23 -27.61 -21.21
C GLU A 51 -4.85 -27.23 -19.78
N VAL A 52 -3.93 -26.28 -19.64
CA VAL A 52 -3.40 -25.82 -18.36
C VAL A 52 -4.33 -24.78 -17.75
N LEU A 53 -4.52 -24.79 -16.43
CA LEU A 53 -5.26 -23.72 -15.74
C LEU A 53 -4.53 -22.40 -15.94
N ILE A 54 -5.25 -21.33 -16.24
CA ILE A 54 -4.59 -20.06 -16.49
C ILE A 54 -3.87 -19.52 -15.24
N MET A 55 -4.33 -19.87 -14.04
CA MET A 55 -3.66 -19.56 -12.77
C MET A 55 -2.29 -20.26 -12.61
N ASP A 56 -1.98 -21.31 -13.37
CA ASP A 56 -0.68 -21.99 -13.31
C ASP A 56 0.41 -21.25 -14.11
N TYR A 57 0.04 -20.30 -14.96
CA TYR A 57 1.01 -19.44 -15.64
C TYR A 57 1.52 -18.34 -14.70
N LEU A 58 2.84 -18.27 -14.55
CA LEU A 58 3.51 -17.23 -13.76
C LEU A 58 3.08 -15.81 -14.17
N VAL A 59 2.85 -15.56 -15.46
CA VAL A 59 2.37 -14.24 -15.91
C VAL A 59 0.99 -13.93 -15.34
N HIS A 60 0.09 -14.90 -15.25
CA HIS A 60 -1.25 -14.70 -14.69
C HIS A 60 -1.17 -14.48 -13.18
N GLN A 61 -0.31 -15.23 -12.49
CA GLN A 61 -0.01 -15.04 -11.07
C GLN A 61 0.53 -13.63 -10.80
N ARG A 62 1.49 -13.16 -11.61
CA ARG A 62 2.06 -11.80 -11.50
C ARG A 62 1.04 -10.68 -11.74
N ARG A 63 -0.02 -10.95 -12.50
CA ARG A 63 -1.10 -9.98 -12.71
C ARG A 63 -1.99 -9.86 -11.47
N LEU A 64 -2.32 -10.98 -10.81
CA LEU A 64 -3.30 -11.00 -9.73
C LEU A 64 -2.69 -10.95 -8.31
N PHE A 65 -1.66 -11.75 -8.02
CA PHE A 65 -1.17 -11.90 -6.63
C PHE A 65 -0.57 -10.61 -6.03
N PRO A 66 0.18 -9.77 -6.77
CA PRO A 66 0.62 -8.47 -6.23
C PRO A 66 -0.56 -7.56 -5.85
N LEU A 67 -1.65 -7.59 -6.62
CA LEU A 67 -2.86 -6.82 -6.32
C LEU A 67 -3.63 -7.39 -5.13
N ILE A 68 -3.66 -8.72 -4.98
CA ILE A 68 -4.21 -9.39 -3.79
C ILE A 68 -3.39 -9.01 -2.56
N ALA A 69 -2.06 -9.06 -2.64
CA ALA A 69 -1.17 -8.68 -1.54
C ALA A 69 -1.35 -7.22 -1.11
N LYS A 70 -1.46 -6.31 -2.08
CA LYS A 70 -1.77 -4.90 -1.81
C LYS A 70 -3.16 -4.71 -1.20
N SER A 71 -4.14 -5.53 -1.58
CA SER A 71 -5.49 -5.48 -0.98
C SER A 71 -5.50 -5.90 0.49
N TYR A 72 -4.70 -6.91 0.86
CA TYR A 72 -4.49 -7.28 2.26
C TYR A 72 -3.82 -6.15 3.06
N ALA A 73 -2.69 -5.62 2.54
CA ALA A 73 -1.95 -4.55 3.20
C ALA A 73 -2.83 -3.31 3.45
N LEU A 74 -3.57 -2.89 2.43
CA LEU A 74 -4.50 -1.77 2.53
C LEU A 74 -5.67 -2.04 3.48
N GLN A 75 -6.14 -3.29 3.58
CA GLN A 75 -7.20 -3.63 4.53
C GLN A 75 -6.72 -3.51 5.98
N PHE A 76 -5.50 -3.96 6.30
CA PHE A 76 -4.93 -3.77 7.64
C PHE A 76 -4.78 -2.29 7.97
N ALA A 77 -4.23 -1.49 7.06
CA ALA A 77 -4.12 -0.04 7.24
C ALA A 77 -5.50 0.65 7.38
N GLN A 78 -6.50 0.21 6.61
CA GLN A 78 -7.86 0.72 6.71
C GLN A 78 -8.52 0.37 8.06
N ASN A 79 -8.30 -0.84 8.58
CA ASN A 79 -8.82 -1.25 9.88
C ASN A 79 -8.22 -0.41 11.01
N GLU A 80 -6.90 -0.20 10.98
CA GLU A 80 -6.22 0.68 11.95
C GLU A 80 -6.76 2.11 11.87
N LEU A 81 -6.94 2.65 10.66
CA LEU A 81 -7.49 3.99 10.45
C LEU A 81 -8.90 4.13 11.04
N VAL A 82 -9.77 3.12 10.84
CA VAL A 82 -11.14 3.10 11.38
C VAL A 82 -11.11 3.04 12.91
N ALA A 83 -10.26 2.19 13.50
CA ALA A 83 -10.11 2.08 14.94
C ALA A 83 -9.63 3.40 15.56
N LYS A 84 -8.55 4.00 15.02
CA LYS A 84 -8.03 5.30 15.50
C LYS A 84 -9.07 6.42 15.36
N CYS A 85 -9.86 6.42 14.28
CA CYS A 85 -10.95 7.36 14.10
C CYS A 85 -12.03 7.21 15.19
N HIS A 86 -12.39 5.97 15.53
CA HIS A 86 -13.34 5.69 16.61
C HIS A 86 -12.83 6.18 17.96
N ASP A 87 -11.58 5.86 18.31
CA ASP A 87 -10.96 6.26 19.58
C ASP A 87 -10.95 7.79 19.74
N LEU A 88 -10.52 8.51 18.71
CA LEU A 88 -10.48 9.98 18.73
C LEU A 88 -11.87 10.64 18.77
N GLN A 89 -12.89 10.00 18.18
CA GLN A 89 -14.27 10.51 18.19
C GLN A 89 -14.98 10.27 19.52
N THR A 90 -14.53 9.27 20.29
CA THR A 90 -15.12 8.89 21.57
C THR A 90 -14.36 9.43 22.78
N ALA A 91 -13.15 9.97 22.57
CA ALA A 91 -12.37 10.63 23.61
C ALA A 91 -13.02 11.93 24.11
N ASP A 92 -12.97 12.17 25.43
CA ASP A 92 -13.49 13.39 26.07
C ASP A 92 -12.72 14.65 25.66
N ALA A 93 -11.41 14.53 25.49
CA ALA A 93 -10.50 15.58 25.09
C ALA A 93 -9.47 15.03 24.08
N PRO A 94 -9.85 14.92 22.79
CA PRO A 94 -8.98 14.34 21.78
C PRO A 94 -7.77 15.23 21.54
N ASP A 95 -6.60 14.61 21.39
CA ASP A 95 -5.36 15.30 21.11
C ASP A 95 -5.36 15.91 19.69
N ALA A 96 -4.91 17.16 19.58
CA ALA A 96 -4.96 17.91 18.32
C ALA A 96 -3.89 17.47 17.31
N GLU A 97 -2.78 16.90 17.79
CA GLU A 97 -1.74 16.32 16.93
C GLU A 97 -2.23 15.00 16.34
N GLU A 98 -2.79 14.12 17.16
CA GLU A 98 -3.39 12.86 16.71
C GLU A 98 -4.54 13.08 15.72
N GLN A 99 -5.34 14.14 15.88
CA GLN A 99 -6.38 14.50 14.90
C GLN A 99 -5.80 14.91 13.54
N ARG A 100 -4.71 15.68 13.51
CA ARG A 100 -4.06 16.08 12.26
C ARG A 100 -3.42 14.88 11.56
N GLU A 101 -2.79 14.00 12.33
CA GLU A 101 -2.25 12.75 11.81
C GLU A 101 -3.36 11.87 11.21
N LEU A 102 -4.51 11.74 11.90
CA LEU A 102 -5.67 11.02 11.38
C LEU A 102 -6.15 11.62 10.05
N GLU A 103 -6.18 12.95 9.92
CA GLU A 103 -6.57 13.60 8.68
C GLU A 103 -5.62 13.28 7.52
N ALA A 104 -4.32 13.36 7.76
CA ALA A 104 -3.29 13.01 6.77
C ALA A 104 -3.38 11.54 6.35
N ARG A 105 -3.47 10.63 7.32
CA ARG A 105 -3.62 9.18 7.08
C ARG A 105 -4.90 8.88 6.30
N ALA A 106 -6.03 9.51 6.63
CA ALA A 106 -7.29 9.34 5.91
C ALA A 106 -7.20 9.84 4.46
N ALA A 107 -6.55 10.98 4.22
CA ALA A 107 -6.31 11.50 2.87
C ALA A 107 -5.42 10.55 2.05
N GLY A 108 -4.31 10.09 2.63
CA GLY A 108 -3.38 9.16 1.99
C GLY A 108 -4.03 7.82 1.66
N LEU A 109 -4.67 7.17 2.65
CA LEU A 109 -5.31 5.87 2.47
C LEU A 109 -6.50 5.92 1.52
N LYS A 110 -7.28 7.02 1.49
CA LYS A 110 -8.29 7.22 0.44
C LYS A 110 -7.64 7.24 -0.93
N ALA A 111 -6.58 8.04 -1.11
CA ALA A 111 -5.93 8.16 -2.41
C ALA A 111 -5.36 6.82 -2.90
N VAL A 112 -4.62 6.09 -2.06
CA VAL A 112 -4.02 4.82 -2.48
C VAL A 112 -5.04 3.69 -2.65
N ASN A 113 -6.08 3.60 -1.81
CA ASN A 113 -7.15 2.60 -2.00
C ASN A 113 -7.90 2.83 -3.31
N THR A 114 -8.17 4.09 -3.67
CA THR A 114 -8.95 4.41 -4.88
C THR A 114 -8.15 4.21 -6.15
N TRP A 115 -6.87 4.58 -6.18
CA TRP A 115 -5.97 4.20 -7.29
C TRP A 115 -5.81 2.68 -7.40
N HIS A 116 -5.63 1.98 -6.28
CA HIS A 116 -5.54 0.53 -6.25
C HIS A 116 -6.82 -0.12 -6.80
N ALA A 117 -8.00 0.35 -6.39
CA ALA A 117 -9.27 -0.18 -6.89
C ALA A 117 -9.40 -0.02 -8.41
N SER A 118 -9.10 1.15 -8.96
CA SER A 118 -9.10 1.35 -10.41
C SER A 118 -8.19 0.33 -11.10
N GLN A 119 -6.93 0.22 -10.67
CA GLN A 119 -5.98 -0.73 -11.25
C GLN A 119 -6.46 -2.18 -11.11
N ALA A 120 -6.86 -2.60 -9.91
CA ALA A 120 -7.20 -3.97 -9.62
C ALA A 120 -8.44 -4.45 -10.36
N ILE A 121 -9.48 -3.61 -10.44
CA ILE A 121 -10.70 -3.95 -11.17
C ILE A 121 -10.42 -4.05 -12.66
N GLN A 122 -9.59 -3.15 -13.21
CA GLN A 122 -9.23 -3.17 -14.62
C GLN A 122 -8.38 -4.40 -14.97
N GLU A 123 -7.41 -4.73 -14.13
CA GLU A 123 -6.56 -5.90 -14.30
C GLU A 123 -7.37 -7.20 -14.18
N ALA A 124 -8.24 -7.30 -13.18
CA ALA A 124 -9.16 -8.43 -13.01
C ALA A 124 -10.03 -8.65 -14.26
N ARG A 125 -10.59 -7.58 -14.84
CA ARG A 125 -11.36 -7.62 -16.08
C ARG A 125 -10.55 -8.20 -17.23
N GLU A 126 -9.32 -7.73 -17.42
CA GLU A 126 -8.44 -8.19 -18.50
C GLU A 126 -7.89 -9.60 -18.25
N ALA A 127 -7.69 -9.99 -17.00
CA ALA A 127 -7.28 -11.35 -16.61
C ALA A 127 -8.38 -12.37 -16.96
N CYS A 128 -9.64 -11.98 -16.91
CA CYS A 128 -10.76 -12.82 -17.33
C CYS A 128 -10.97 -12.91 -18.86
N GLY A 129 -10.14 -12.21 -19.66
CA GLY A 129 -10.26 -12.19 -21.12
C GLY A 129 -11.62 -11.68 -21.59
N GLY A 130 -12.19 -12.33 -22.62
CA GLY A 130 -13.51 -11.94 -23.17
C GLY A 130 -14.65 -12.05 -22.16
N ALA A 131 -14.61 -13.02 -21.26
CA ALA A 131 -15.62 -13.19 -20.22
C ALA A 131 -15.68 -11.96 -19.29
N GLY A 132 -14.53 -11.36 -18.98
CA GLY A 132 -14.48 -10.15 -18.16
C GLY A 132 -15.20 -8.94 -18.75
N TYR A 133 -15.49 -8.94 -20.06
CA TYR A 133 -16.21 -7.84 -20.71
C TYR A 133 -17.74 -8.04 -20.75
N MET A 134 -18.23 -9.25 -20.42
CA MET A 134 -19.67 -9.52 -20.39
C MET A 134 -20.30 -8.87 -19.16
N ALA A 135 -21.43 -8.19 -19.35
CA ALA A 135 -22.12 -7.46 -18.28
C ALA A 135 -22.53 -8.37 -17.11
N ASP A 136 -22.90 -9.62 -17.40
CA ASP A 136 -23.32 -10.62 -16.41
C ASP A 136 -22.19 -11.02 -15.44
N ASN A 137 -20.93 -10.72 -15.79
CA ASN A 137 -19.75 -10.96 -14.96
C ASN A 137 -19.36 -9.76 -14.08
N ARG A 138 -20.14 -8.67 -14.13
CA ARG A 138 -20.11 -7.50 -13.23
C ARG A 138 -18.86 -6.63 -13.24
N LEU A 139 -17.71 -7.10 -13.73
CA LEU A 139 -16.44 -6.37 -13.67
C LEU A 139 -16.51 -5.01 -14.38
N ILE A 140 -17.25 -4.90 -15.49
CA ILE A 140 -17.45 -3.61 -16.20
C ILE A 140 -18.30 -2.62 -15.40
N ALA A 141 -19.35 -3.10 -14.73
CA ALA A 141 -20.23 -2.26 -13.92
C ALA A 141 -19.51 -1.81 -12.64
N LEU A 142 -18.81 -2.73 -11.99
CA LEU A 142 -17.99 -2.45 -10.82
C LEU A 142 -16.91 -1.39 -11.13
N ARG A 143 -16.29 -1.44 -12.31
CA ARG A 143 -15.36 -0.39 -12.76
C ARG A 143 -16.05 0.96 -12.93
N ALA A 144 -17.21 0.99 -13.59
CA ALA A 144 -17.96 2.22 -13.82
C ALA A 144 -18.40 2.88 -12.50
N ASP A 145 -18.88 2.08 -11.54
CA ASP A 145 -19.38 2.56 -10.25
C ASP A 145 -18.26 3.12 -9.36
N THR A 146 -17.03 2.61 -9.51
CA THR A 146 -15.90 2.97 -8.62
C THR A 146 -15.01 4.07 -9.17
N ASP A 147 -15.09 4.37 -10.48
CA ASP A 147 -14.21 5.35 -11.14
C ASP A 147 -14.25 6.74 -10.47
N VAL A 148 -15.44 7.12 -10.00
CA VAL A 148 -15.68 8.41 -9.30
C VAL A 148 -14.89 8.55 -8.00
N PHE A 149 -14.50 7.44 -7.36
CA PHE A 149 -13.82 7.48 -6.05
C PHE A 149 -12.43 8.11 -6.11
N THR A 150 -11.79 8.13 -7.28
CA THR A 150 -10.52 8.87 -7.47
C THR A 150 -10.69 10.39 -7.42
N THR A 151 -11.94 10.88 -7.53
CA THR A 151 -12.27 12.31 -7.63
C THR A 151 -13.08 12.82 -6.43
N PHE A 152 -14.08 12.07 -5.95
CA PHE A 152 -14.89 12.48 -4.79
C PHE A 152 -14.09 12.45 -3.48
N GLU A 153 -14.53 13.24 -2.50
CA GLU A 153 -13.85 13.43 -1.21
C GLU A 153 -12.38 13.90 -1.33
N GLY A 154 -12.08 14.57 -2.45
CA GLY A 154 -10.78 15.16 -2.80
C GLY A 154 -10.09 14.41 -3.92
N ASP A 155 -9.59 15.13 -4.92
CA ASP A 155 -8.71 14.57 -5.96
C ASP A 155 -7.48 13.91 -5.32
N ASN A 156 -7.09 12.75 -5.84
CA ASN A 156 -6.02 11.97 -5.23
C ASN A 156 -4.68 12.71 -5.22
N HIS A 157 -4.31 13.50 -6.22
CA HIS A 157 -3.05 14.28 -6.20
C HIS A 157 -3.11 15.42 -5.20
N VAL A 158 -4.26 16.10 -5.07
CA VAL A 158 -4.47 17.12 -4.04
C VAL A 158 -4.36 16.53 -2.64
N LEU A 159 -4.93 15.35 -2.41
CA LEU A 159 -4.81 14.64 -1.14
C LEU A 159 -3.38 14.16 -0.87
N THR A 160 -2.65 13.69 -1.88
CA THR A 160 -1.22 13.39 -1.72
C THR A 160 -0.40 14.62 -1.36
N GLN A 161 -0.72 15.81 -1.89
CA GLN A 161 -0.09 17.06 -1.46
C GLN A 161 -0.42 17.42 -0.01
N LEU A 162 -1.63 17.12 0.47
CA LEU A 162 -1.98 17.30 1.88
C LEU A 162 -1.11 16.42 2.78
N VAL A 163 -0.91 15.15 2.41
CA VAL A 163 0.02 14.24 3.13
C VAL A 163 1.44 14.81 3.13
N ALA A 164 1.92 15.28 1.96
CA ALA A 164 3.26 15.85 1.85
C ALA A 164 3.45 17.07 2.74
N LYS A 165 2.44 17.93 2.82
CA LYS A 165 2.47 19.13 3.67
C LYS A 165 2.60 18.76 5.14
N GLU A 166 1.80 17.81 5.63
CA GLU A 166 1.87 17.38 7.02
C GLU A 166 3.23 16.72 7.32
N LEU A 167 3.72 15.86 6.43
CA LEU A 167 5.05 15.24 6.53
C LEU A 167 6.18 16.28 6.63
N LEU A 168 6.15 17.30 5.77
CA LEU A 168 7.16 18.37 5.76
C LEU A 168 7.03 19.31 6.96
N THR A 169 5.82 19.51 7.48
CA THR A 169 5.59 20.30 8.68
C THR A 169 6.18 19.58 9.90
N ALA A 170 5.90 18.29 10.05
CA ALA A 170 6.51 17.46 11.09
C ALA A 170 8.04 17.44 10.98
N TYR A 171 8.59 17.31 9.78
CA TYR A 171 10.04 17.42 9.54
C TYR A 171 10.63 18.77 9.99
N ALA A 172 9.95 19.88 9.66
CA ALA A 172 10.42 21.20 10.04
C ALA A 172 10.35 21.43 11.55
N ASP A 173 9.33 20.91 12.23
CA ASP A 173 9.16 21.07 13.67
C ASP A 173 10.17 20.24 14.46
N ASP A 174 10.47 19.02 14.00
CA ASP A 174 11.55 18.21 14.59
C ASP A 174 12.90 18.92 14.51
N ILE A 175 13.26 19.46 13.34
CA ILE A 175 14.52 20.21 13.19
C ILE A 175 14.61 21.42 14.13
N LYS A 176 13.50 22.14 14.32
CA LYS A 176 13.48 23.30 15.26
C LYS A 176 13.63 22.87 16.71
N SER A 177 13.21 21.66 17.05
CA SER A 177 13.29 21.12 18.41
C SER A 177 14.66 20.54 18.79
N MET A 178 15.51 20.25 17.79
CA MET A 178 16.85 19.69 18.01
C MET A 178 17.82 20.71 18.62
N SER A 179 18.66 20.24 19.55
CA SER A 179 19.83 20.97 20.02
C SER A 179 20.91 21.07 18.91
N PRO A 180 21.87 22.01 19.02
CA PRO A 180 22.95 22.15 18.03
C PRO A 180 23.78 20.87 17.84
N VAL A 181 23.94 20.05 18.88
CA VAL A 181 24.69 18.78 18.81
C VAL A 181 23.89 17.71 18.07
N GLU A 182 22.58 17.61 18.33
CA GLU A 182 21.67 16.70 17.62
C GLU A 182 21.56 17.08 16.15
N TRP A 183 21.50 18.37 15.84
CA TRP A 183 21.48 18.86 14.46
C TRP A 183 22.77 18.53 13.71
N VAL A 184 23.95 18.66 14.35
CA VAL A 184 25.23 18.28 13.73
C VAL A 184 25.30 16.77 13.49
N ARG A 185 24.82 15.95 14.43
CA ARG A 185 24.74 14.49 14.26
C ARG A 185 23.76 14.10 13.15
N PHE A 186 22.59 14.72 13.11
CA PHE A 186 21.58 14.55 12.06
C PHE A 186 22.09 14.98 10.68
N ALA A 187 22.87 16.05 10.60
CA ALA A 187 23.49 16.50 9.35
C ALA A 187 24.63 15.59 8.88
N ALA A 188 25.32 14.91 9.80
CA ALA A 188 26.42 13.99 9.53
C ALA A 188 25.95 12.56 9.20
N ASN A 189 24.91 12.09 9.90
CA ASN A 189 24.27 10.79 9.69
C ASN A 189 23.01 10.99 8.84
N PHE A 190 23.21 11.15 7.53
CA PHE A 190 22.09 11.16 6.57
C PHE A 190 21.32 9.84 6.50
N ALA A 191 21.82 8.82 7.19
CA ALA A 191 21.20 7.51 7.38
C ALA A 191 21.29 7.18 8.88
N GLY A 192 20.16 7.04 9.54
CA GLY A 192 20.11 6.47 10.88
C GLY A 192 19.79 7.45 11.99
N GLU A 193 18.57 7.28 12.50
CA GLU A 193 18.04 7.65 13.81
C GLU A 193 17.16 8.91 13.80
N ARG A 194 15.92 8.69 13.36
CA ARG A 194 14.80 9.48 13.84
C ARG A 194 13.99 8.64 14.85
N VAL A 195 13.87 9.15 16.07
CA VAL A 195 12.88 8.63 17.03
C VAL A 195 11.56 9.32 16.71
N LEU A 196 10.72 8.65 15.93
CA LEU A 196 9.33 9.04 15.72
C LEU A 196 8.52 8.74 17.00
N LYS A 197 7.45 9.52 17.24
CA LYS A 197 6.68 9.49 18.49
C LYS A 197 5.47 8.55 18.39
N ARG A 198 5.55 7.47 19.16
CA ARG A 198 4.51 6.74 19.93
C ARG A 198 3.19 6.42 19.24
N THR A 199 3.17 5.28 18.54
CA THR A 199 2.00 4.38 18.49
C THR A 199 2.35 2.97 19.00
N ALA A 200 1.35 2.15 19.35
CA ALA A 200 1.57 0.77 19.83
C ALA A 200 2.21 -0.14 18.77
N ALA A 201 1.94 0.11 17.49
CA ALA A 201 2.57 -0.57 16.37
C ALA A 201 4.08 -0.27 16.30
N GLU A 202 4.49 0.96 16.58
CA GLU A 202 5.88 1.40 16.45
C GLU A 202 6.86 0.64 17.37
N THR A 203 6.44 0.26 18.59
CA THR A 203 7.29 -0.53 19.50
C THR A 203 7.52 -1.95 18.94
N ILE A 204 6.51 -2.53 18.31
CA ILE A 204 6.60 -3.84 17.66
C ILE A 204 7.53 -3.72 16.44
N ILE A 205 7.32 -2.70 15.60
CA ILE A 205 8.15 -2.42 14.42
C ILE A 205 9.62 -2.21 14.82
N GLN A 206 9.89 -1.39 15.83
CA GLN A 206 11.25 -1.14 16.32
C GLN A 206 11.90 -2.42 16.82
N THR A 207 11.17 -3.26 17.56
CA THR A 207 11.67 -4.56 18.02
C THR A 207 12.07 -5.47 16.85
N ILE A 208 11.27 -5.49 15.78
CA ILE A 208 11.55 -6.29 14.57
C ILE A 208 12.78 -5.74 13.82
N VAL A 209 12.90 -4.42 13.71
CA VAL A 209 14.05 -3.77 13.06
C VAL A 209 15.33 -4.01 13.88
N ASP A 210 15.28 -3.87 15.21
CA ASP A 210 16.42 -4.06 16.11
C ASP A 210 16.88 -5.53 16.18
N ALA A 211 15.95 -6.47 16.00
CA ALA A 211 16.26 -7.91 15.99
C ALA A 211 16.95 -8.38 14.70
N ARG A 212 17.07 -7.52 13.67
CA ARG A 212 17.74 -7.89 12.41
C ARG A 212 19.23 -8.14 12.65
N GLN A 213 19.73 -9.23 12.10
CA GLN A 213 21.16 -9.60 12.18
C GLN A 213 21.95 -9.19 10.94
N ASP A 214 21.29 -8.57 9.96
CA ASP A 214 21.81 -8.25 8.65
C ASP A 214 21.73 -6.75 8.30
N SER A 215 22.61 -6.29 7.40
CA SER A 215 22.63 -4.91 6.90
C SER A 215 21.69 -4.74 5.71
N GLU A 216 21.32 -3.51 5.32
CA GLU A 216 20.52 -3.27 4.11
C GLU A 216 21.21 -3.76 2.83
N GLU A 217 22.54 -3.66 2.78
CA GLU A 217 23.36 -4.03 1.63
C GLU A 217 23.46 -5.56 1.45
N GLU A 218 23.45 -6.33 2.54
CA GLU A 218 23.68 -7.79 2.51
C GLU A 218 22.47 -8.62 2.97
N GLY A 219 21.48 -8.00 3.60
CA GLY A 219 20.37 -8.68 4.26
C GLY A 219 19.37 -9.32 3.33
N SER A 220 18.62 -10.28 3.87
CA SER A 220 17.62 -11.01 3.10
C SER A 220 16.48 -10.07 2.70
N LEU A 221 16.13 -10.06 1.40
CA LEU A 221 14.97 -9.32 0.90
C LEU A 221 13.63 -9.84 1.47
N PHE A 222 13.65 -10.98 2.17
CA PHE A 222 12.51 -11.59 2.86
C PHE A 222 12.58 -11.42 4.38
N ASN A 223 13.65 -10.79 4.91
CA ASN A 223 13.69 -10.42 6.32
C ASN A 223 12.77 -9.21 6.55
N ARG A 224 11.86 -9.34 7.51
CA ARG A 224 10.85 -8.31 7.80
C ARG A 224 11.46 -6.99 8.27
N GLY A 225 12.47 -7.04 9.14
CA GLY A 225 13.19 -5.86 9.62
C GLY A 225 13.93 -5.16 8.49
N THR A 226 14.56 -5.90 7.58
CA THR A 226 15.20 -5.35 6.38
C THR A 226 14.17 -4.65 5.47
N GLN A 227 13.00 -5.26 5.23
CA GLN A 227 11.95 -4.64 4.43
C GLN A 227 11.44 -3.34 5.05
N LEU A 228 11.14 -3.33 6.35
CA LEU A 228 10.70 -2.13 7.07
C LEU A 228 11.73 -1.01 6.97
N LYS A 229 13.00 -1.34 7.18
CA LYS A 229 14.08 -0.36 7.12
C LYS A 229 14.26 0.24 5.73
N MET A 230 14.19 -0.57 4.67
CA MET A 230 14.23 -0.07 3.29
C MET A 230 13.10 0.92 2.95
N PHE A 231 11.94 0.80 3.60
CA PHE A 231 10.82 1.75 3.42
C PHE A 231 11.05 3.02 4.24
N GLU A 232 11.53 2.89 5.47
CA GLU A 232 11.92 3.99 6.34
C GLU A 232 13.01 4.85 5.70
N ASP A 233 14.12 4.26 5.26
CA ASP A 233 15.23 4.99 4.66
C ASP A 233 14.80 5.72 3.37
N ARG A 234 13.91 5.11 2.60
CA ARG A 234 13.33 5.74 1.40
C ARG A 234 12.55 7.00 1.75
N GLU A 235 11.64 6.92 2.72
CA GLU A 235 10.87 8.08 3.16
C GLU A 235 11.77 9.16 3.77
N GLU A 236 12.70 8.77 4.65
CA GLU A 236 13.61 9.71 5.31
C GLU A 236 14.45 10.47 4.29
N TYR A 237 15.04 9.76 3.33
CA TYR A 237 15.83 10.35 2.27
C TYR A 237 15.00 11.33 1.43
N LEU A 238 13.84 10.90 0.94
CA LEU A 238 12.97 11.74 0.11
C LEU A 238 12.49 12.99 0.86
N THR A 239 12.11 12.83 2.13
CA THR A 239 11.65 13.94 2.98
C THR A 239 12.77 14.96 3.22
N ALA A 240 13.96 14.49 3.60
CA ALA A 240 15.09 15.37 3.86
C ALA A 240 15.56 16.08 2.58
N SER A 241 15.63 15.37 1.47
CA SER A 241 16.11 15.92 0.20
C SER A 241 15.10 16.87 -0.45
N VAL A 242 13.78 16.61 -0.34
CA VAL A 242 12.76 17.58 -0.80
C VAL A 242 12.74 18.83 0.07
N ALA A 243 12.89 18.71 1.40
CA ALA A 243 12.97 19.86 2.30
C ALA A 243 14.16 20.77 1.95
N ARG A 244 15.34 20.18 1.65
CA ARG A 244 16.52 20.92 1.19
C ARG A 244 16.30 21.61 -0.16
N ARG A 245 15.69 20.91 -1.12
CA ARG A 245 15.36 21.49 -2.44
C ARG A 245 14.38 22.67 -2.29
N LEU A 246 13.34 22.52 -1.46
CA LEU A 246 12.39 23.58 -1.12
C LEU A 246 13.09 24.80 -0.49
N GLN A 247 13.95 24.57 0.50
CA GLN A 247 14.70 25.63 1.17
C GLN A 247 15.63 26.37 0.20
N SER A 248 16.32 25.63 -0.68
CA SER A 248 17.22 26.21 -1.69
C SER A 248 16.44 27.08 -2.68
N LYS A 249 15.31 26.59 -3.20
CA LYS A 249 14.46 27.35 -4.14
C LYS A 249 13.85 28.58 -3.47
N SER A 250 13.40 28.48 -2.22
CA SER A 250 12.79 29.60 -1.48
C SER A 250 13.74 30.78 -1.25
N LYS A 251 15.06 30.61 -1.44
CA LYS A 251 16.04 31.72 -1.39
C LYS A 251 16.05 32.57 -2.66
N VAL A 252 15.59 32.03 -3.79
CA VAL A 252 15.71 32.65 -5.12
C VAL A 252 14.38 32.90 -5.82
N MET A 253 13.27 32.39 -5.27
CA MET A 253 11.92 32.61 -5.80
C MET A 253 10.89 32.65 -4.66
N ALA A 254 9.67 33.09 -4.99
CA ALA A 254 8.56 33.12 -4.03
C ALA A 254 8.20 31.71 -3.55
N ALA A 255 7.63 31.60 -2.34
CA ALA A 255 7.33 30.31 -1.72
C ALA A 255 6.43 29.40 -2.58
N PHE A 256 5.44 29.99 -3.26
CA PHE A 256 4.57 29.26 -4.18
C PHE A 256 5.35 28.65 -5.35
N ASP A 257 6.19 29.46 -6.02
CA ASP A 257 7.01 29.01 -7.15
C ASP A 257 8.04 27.96 -6.72
N ALA A 258 8.62 28.14 -5.52
CA ALA A 258 9.57 27.18 -4.95
C ALA A 258 8.92 25.82 -4.70
N PHE A 259 7.71 25.80 -4.14
CA PHE A 259 6.93 24.58 -3.93
C PHE A 259 6.56 23.92 -5.26
N ASN A 260 6.05 24.71 -6.21
CA ASN A 260 5.66 24.21 -7.53
C ASN A 260 6.85 23.62 -8.32
N ALA A 261 8.05 24.20 -8.19
CA ALA A 261 9.26 23.75 -8.88
C ALA A 261 9.84 22.41 -8.39
N VAL A 262 9.29 21.82 -7.32
CA VAL A 262 9.74 20.53 -6.75
C VAL A 262 8.57 19.59 -6.45
N GLN A 263 7.41 19.85 -7.06
CA GLN A 263 6.16 19.16 -6.75
C GLN A 263 6.22 17.65 -7.04
N ASP A 264 6.98 17.24 -8.06
CA ASP A 264 7.30 15.83 -8.36
C ASP A 264 7.87 15.13 -7.12
N HIS A 265 8.85 15.75 -6.49
CA HIS A 265 9.55 15.20 -5.33
C HIS A 265 8.70 15.27 -4.05
N VAL A 266 7.87 16.30 -3.91
CA VAL A 266 6.90 16.44 -2.82
C VAL A 266 5.88 15.29 -2.86
N LEU A 267 5.35 14.98 -4.04
CA LEU A 267 4.42 13.86 -4.23
C LEU A 267 5.10 12.51 -4.00
N HIS A 268 6.36 12.34 -4.43
CA HIS A 268 7.13 11.11 -4.20
C HIS A 268 7.37 10.87 -2.70
N ALA A 269 7.78 11.89 -1.95
CA ALA A 269 7.96 11.77 -0.50
C ALA A 269 6.66 11.36 0.23
N ALA A 270 5.52 11.96 -0.14
CA ALA A 270 4.22 11.58 0.41
C ALA A 270 3.81 10.15 0.06
N ARG A 271 4.09 9.70 -1.18
CA ARG A 271 3.80 8.31 -1.56
C ARG A 271 4.67 7.32 -0.78
N ALA A 272 5.96 7.59 -0.62
CA ALA A 272 6.86 6.77 0.18
C ALA A 272 6.39 6.67 1.65
N HIS A 273 5.89 7.78 2.21
CA HIS A 273 5.29 7.80 3.54
C HIS A 273 4.05 6.89 3.64
N ILE A 274 3.12 7.00 2.70
CA ILE A 274 1.92 6.15 2.71
C ILE A 274 2.29 4.68 2.54
N ASP A 275 3.24 4.36 1.66
CA ASP A 275 3.71 2.98 1.46
C ASP A 275 4.31 2.40 2.75
N ARG A 276 5.09 3.18 3.52
CA ARG A 276 5.63 2.74 4.83
C ARG A 276 4.51 2.50 5.83
N VAL A 277 3.58 3.46 5.98
CA VAL A 277 2.44 3.33 6.91
C VAL A 277 1.61 2.09 6.60
N VAL A 278 1.38 1.79 5.32
CA VAL A 278 0.65 0.58 4.90
C VAL A 278 1.43 -0.70 5.25
N LEU A 279 2.74 -0.71 5.03
CA LEU A 279 3.59 -1.85 5.42
C LEU A 279 3.56 -2.07 6.93
N GLU A 280 3.75 -1.02 7.72
CA GLU A 280 3.75 -1.10 9.19
C GLU A 280 2.43 -1.64 9.75
N ALA A 281 1.30 -1.14 9.24
CA ALA A 281 -0.02 -1.63 9.64
C ALA A 281 -0.21 -3.12 9.29
N PHE A 282 0.29 -3.56 8.12
CA PHE A 282 0.22 -4.96 7.73
C PHE A 282 1.06 -5.83 8.68
N VAL A 283 2.28 -5.42 8.99
CA VAL A 283 3.17 -6.15 9.89
C VAL A 283 2.61 -6.24 11.29
N ALA A 284 2.11 -5.13 11.85
CA ALA A 284 1.44 -5.13 13.15
C ALA A 284 0.22 -6.06 13.16
N GLY A 285 -0.56 -6.09 12.07
CA GLY A 285 -1.68 -7.01 11.90
C GLY A 285 -1.28 -8.49 11.87
N ILE A 286 -0.12 -8.81 11.29
CA ILE A 286 0.43 -10.18 11.27
C ILE A 286 0.90 -10.59 12.67
N GLU A 287 1.57 -9.71 13.40
CA GLU A 287 2.01 -9.98 14.78
C GLU A 287 0.83 -10.20 15.73
N GLY A 288 -0.31 -9.55 15.47
CA GLY A 288 -1.57 -9.79 16.18
C GLY A 288 -2.32 -11.06 15.75
N CYS A 289 -1.83 -11.82 14.76
CA CYS A 289 -2.51 -13.01 14.25
C CYS A 289 -2.23 -14.25 15.11
N GLU A 290 -3.23 -14.70 15.85
CA GLU A 290 -3.13 -15.85 16.74
C GLU A 290 -2.91 -17.18 16.00
N ASP A 291 -3.55 -17.37 14.84
CA ASP A 291 -3.43 -18.58 14.03
C ASP A 291 -2.07 -18.64 13.31
N GLU A 292 -1.28 -19.66 13.61
CA GLU A 292 0.09 -19.81 13.11
C GLU A 292 0.14 -20.02 11.59
N GLN A 293 -0.79 -20.81 11.03
CA GLN A 293 -0.83 -21.08 9.59
C GLN A 293 -1.23 -19.82 8.81
N ALA A 294 -2.23 -19.08 9.29
CA ALA A 294 -2.61 -17.80 8.73
C ALA A 294 -1.45 -16.81 8.80
N ARG A 295 -0.72 -16.76 9.91
CA ARG A 295 0.45 -15.89 10.09
C ARG A 295 1.55 -16.21 9.06
N GLU A 296 1.84 -17.48 8.83
CA GLU A 296 2.81 -17.93 7.81
C GLU A 296 2.41 -17.48 6.40
N VAL A 297 1.15 -17.71 6.00
CA VAL A 297 0.65 -17.33 4.68
C VAL A 297 0.63 -15.80 4.55
N LEU A 298 0.18 -15.06 5.57
CA LEU A 298 0.22 -13.60 5.58
C LEU A 298 1.65 -13.07 5.48
N GLY A 299 2.63 -13.76 6.06
CA GLY A 299 4.05 -13.46 5.88
C GLY A 299 4.48 -13.48 4.40
N LEU A 300 4.08 -14.53 3.66
CA LEU A 300 4.33 -14.64 2.22
C LEU A 300 3.62 -13.53 1.41
N VAL A 301 2.39 -13.20 1.79
CA VAL A 301 1.61 -12.12 1.15
C VAL A 301 2.27 -10.77 1.41
N CYS A 302 2.75 -10.53 2.63
CA CYS A 302 3.39 -9.29 3.02
C CYS A 302 4.79 -9.13 2.39
N ASP A 303 5.53 -10.23 2.20
CA ASP A 303 6.74 -10.24 1.34
C ASP A 303 6.41 -9.80 -0.08
N LEU A 304 5.35 -10.38 -0.67
CA LEU A 304 4.95 -10.04 -2.05
C LEU A 304 4.56 -8.56 -2.17
N TYR A 305 3.82 -8.02 -1.20
CA TYR A 305 3.50 -6.59 -1.14
C TYR A 305 4.78 -5.74 -1.07
N ALA A 306 5.65 -6.02 -0.10
CA ALA A 306 6.87 -5.24 0.13
C ALA A 306 7.78 -5.24 -1.11
N LEU A 307 8.03 -6.41 -1.69
CA LEU A 307 8.84 -6.54 -2.90
C LEU A 307 8.21 -5.84 -4.11
N SER A 308 6.87 -5.85 -4.23
CA SER A 308 6.17 -5.18 -5.34
C SER A 308 6.33 -3.67 -5.26
N VAL A 309 6.23 -3.08 -4.06
CA VAL A 309 6.48 -1.63 -3.86
C VAL A 309 7.95 -1.28 -4.12
N ILE A 310 8.90 -2.12 -3.69
CA ILE A 310 10.31 -1.93 -4.00
C ILE A 310 10.56 -2.04 -5.51
N GLU A 311 9.87 -2.94 -6.21
CA GLU A 311 9.97 -3.08 -7.67
C GLU A 311 9.40 -1.85 -8.41
N GLU A 312 8.29 -1.27 -7.94
CA GLU A 312 7.71 -0.03 -8.47
C GLU A 312 8.70 1.15 -8.42
N ASP A 313 9.54 1.21 -7.37
CA ASP A 313 10.52 2.29 -7.16
C ASP A 313 11.98 1.85 -7.34
N LYS A 314 12.19 0.74 -8.08
CA LYS A 314 13.49 0.08 -8.20
C LYS A 314 14.58 0.97 -8.75
N ALA A 315 14.25 1.89 -9.67
CA ALA A 315 15.19 2.85 -10.22
C ALA A 315 15.72 3.78 -9.12
N TRP A 316 14.84 4.30 -8.28
CA TRP A 316 15.22 5.17 -7.16
C TRP A 316 16.16 4.46 -6.19
N TYR A 317 15.85 3.21 -5.80
CA TYR A 317 16.69 2.43 -4.89
C TYR A 317 18.11 2.19 -5.45
N VAL A 318 18.23 1.98 -6.76
CA VAL A 318 19.54 1.78 -7.41
C VAL A 318 20.31 3.11 -7.55
N GLU A 319 19.65 4.18 -7.98
CA GLU A 319 20.25 5.52 -8.15
C GLU A 319 20.83 6.06 -6.84
N HIS A 320 20.16 5.77 -5.73
CA HIS A 320 20.55 6.20 -4.39
C HIS A 320 21.40 5.16 -3.64
N ARG A 321 21.78 4.06 -4.31
CA ARG A 321 22.66 2.98 -3.81
C ARG A 321 22.12 2.18 -2.62
N TYR A 322 20.82 2.23 -2.36
CA TYR A 322 20.16 1.32 -1.41
C TYR A 322 20.00 -0.10 -1.97
N LEU A 323 20.02 -0.27 -3.30
CA LEU A 323 20.09 -1.58 -3.94
C LEU A 323 21.21 -1.64 -4.98
N SER A 324 22.01 -2.70 -4.91
CA SER A 324 22.88 -3.06 -6.04
C SER A 324 22.05 -3.55 -7.22
N THR A 325 22.60 -3.47 -8.44
CA THR A 325 21.96 -4.01 -9.65
C THR A 325 21.61 -5.50 -9.51
N GLU A 326 22.43 -6.28 -8.81
CA GLU A 326 22.18 -7.71 -8.59
C GLU A 326 21.02 -7.96 -7.63
N ARG A 327 20.94 -7.19 -6.53
CA ARG A 327 19.83 -7.23 -5.59
C ARG A 327 18.54 -6.74 -6.22
N ALA A 328 18.59 -5.71 -7.06
CA ALA A 328 17.45 -5.24 -7.85
C ALA A 328 16.88 -6.35 -8.76
N LYS A 329 17.74 -7.18 -9.38
CA LYS A 329 17.30 -8.39 -10.11
C LYS A 329 16.74 -9.46 -9.18
N ALA A 330 17.29 -9.58 -7.96
CA ALA A 330 16.80 -10.50 -6.95
C ALA A 330 15.39 -10.15 -6.46
N VAL A 331 15.02 -8.87 -6.37
CA VAL A 331 13.63 -8.43 -6.09
C VAL A 331 12.66 -9.02 -7.12
N THR A 332 12.93 -8.85 -8.43
CA THR A 332 12.07 -9.39 -9.49
C THR A 332 11.95 -10.93 -9.41
N ARG A 333 13.04 -11.64 -9.10
CA ARG A 333 13.00 -13.09 -8.87
C ARG A 333 12.19 -13.47 -7.63
N GLY A 334 12.38 -12.74 -6.53
CA GLY A 334 11.64 -12.95 -5.28
C GLY A 334 10.13 -12.80 -5.45
N ILE A 335 9.68 -11.81 -6.25
CA ILE A 335 8.26 -11.67 -6.61
C ILE A 335 7.76 -12.91 -7.35
N ASN A 336 8.52 -13.42 -8.33
CA ASN A 336 8.13 -14.62 -9.07
C ASN A 336 8.05 -15.84 -8.15
N ASP A 337 8.99 -15.99 -7.23
CA ASP A 337 9.02 -17.10 -6.28
C ASP A 337 7.87 -17.01 -5.29
N ARG A 338 7.54 -15.81 -4.77
CA ARG A 338 6.37 -15.59 -3.92
C ARG A 338 5.06 -15.87 -4.65
N CYS A 339 4.95 -15.48 -5.94
CA CYS A 339 3.80 -15.83 -6.76
C CYS A 339 3.59 -17.35 -6.85
N ARG A 340 4.66 -18.12 -7.09
CA ARG A 340 4.59 -19.59 -7.13
C ARG A 340 4.23 -20.20 -5.78
N LEU A 341 4.78 -19.68 -4.68
CA LEU A 341 4.49 -20.19 -3.33
C LEU A 341 3.06 -19.87 -2.88
N LEU A 342 2.48 -18.75 -3.34
CA LEU A 342 1.09 -18.39 -3.03
C LEU A 342 0.08 -19.11 -3.92
N ARG A 343 0.50 -19.71 -5.04
CA ARG A 343 -0.38 -20.42 -5.97
C ARG A 343 -1.29 -21.46 -5.32
N PRO A 344 -0.83 -22.33 -4.40
CA PRO A 344 -1.70 -23.28 -3.70
C PRO A 344 -2.74 -22.61 -2.80
N TYR A 345 -2.48 -21.38 -2.34
CA TYR A 345 -3.35 -20.61 -1.46
C TYR A 345 -4.28 -19.65 -2.23
N ALA A 346 -4.28 -19.66 -3.56
CA ALA A 346 -5.01 -18.67 -4.36
C ALA A 346 -6.49 -18.54 -3.97
N GLU A 347 -7.19 -19.67 -3.82
CA GLU A 347 -8.59 -19.68 -3.38
C GLU A 347 -8.72 -19.21 -1.92
N THR A 348 -7.89 -19.75 -1.03
CA THR A 348 -7.85 -19.37 0.40
C THR A 348 -7.64 -17.87 0.61
N LEU A 349 -6.80 -17.23 -0.21
CA LEU A 349 -6.55 -15.78 -0.14
C LEU A 349 -7.79 -14.96 -0.51
N VAL A 350 -8.57 -15.40 -1.49
CA VAL A 350 -9.79 -14.66 -1.88
C VAL A 350 -10.98 -15.01 -0.99
N ASP A 351 -11.04 -16.22 -0.43
CA ASP A 351 -11.92 -16.55 0.69
C ASP A 351 -11.63 -15.67 1.92
N GLY A 352 -10.34 -15.44 2.21
CA GLY A 352 -9.88 -14.59 3.30
C GLY A 352 -10.28 -13.12 3.18
N PHE A 353 -10.77 -12.66 2.03
CA PHE A 353 -11.42 -11.35 1.92
C PHE A 353 -12.78 -11.28 2.63
N GLY A 354 -13.39 -12.43 2.94
CA GLY A 354 -14.65 -12.50 3.68
C GLY A 354 -15.85 -11.96 2.90
N ILE A 355 -15.83 -12.06 1.57
CA ILE A 355 -16.89 -11.52 0.71
C ILE A 355 -18.08 -12.50 0.72
N PRO A 356 -19.30 -12.06 1.11
CA PRO A 356 -20.49 -12.89 1.03
C PRO A 356 -20.73 -13.39 -0.39
N GLU A 357 -21.10 -14.65 -0.55
CA GLU A 357 -21.34 -15.29 -1.85
C GLU A 357 -22.28 -14.49 -2.77
N PRO A 358 -23.43 -13.94 -2.30
CA PRO A 358 -24.30 -13.12 -3.14
C PRO A 358 -23.63 -11.85 -3.69
N LEU A 359 -22.60 -11.35 -3.02
CA LEU A 359 -21.88 -10.13 -3.42
C LEU A 359 -20.73 -10.40 -4.40
N ARG A 360 -20.37 -11.67 -4.64
CA ARG A 360 -19.33 -12.09 -5.59
C ARG A 360 -19.84 -12.99 -6.72
N TYR A 361 -21.16 -13.18 -6.86
CA TYR A 361 -21.75 -13.87 -8.01
C TYR A 361 -21.28 -13.25 -9.33
N ALA A 362 -20.86 -14.09 -10.27
CA ALA A 362 -20.56 -13.73 -11.66
C ALA A 362 -20.86 -14.96 -12.52
N GLU A 363 -21.55 -14.77 -13.65
CA GLU A 363 -22.06 -15.89 -14.46
C GLU A 363 -20.96 -16.87 -14.90
N MET A 364 -19.76 -16.37 -15.21
CA MET A 364 -18.61 -17.16 -15.63
C MET A 364 -18.04 -18.10 -14.56
N LEU A 365 -18.43 -17.94 -13.29
CA LEU A 365 -18.04 -18.84 -12.21
C LEU A 365 -19.00 -20.03 -12.06
N HIS A 366 -20.10 -20.00 -12.81
CA HIS A 366 -21.16 -21.00 -12.84
C HIS A 366 -21.31 -21.57 -14.27
N PRO A 367 -20.30 -22.28 -14.80
CA PRO A 367 -20.34 -22.80 -16.16
C PRO A 367 -21.53 -23.75 -16.43
N GLU A 368 -22.09 -24.35 -15.39
CA GLU A 368 -23.34 -25.12 -15.45
C GLU A 368 -24.55 -24.30 -15.94
N ASN A 369 -24.55 -22.99 -15.70
CA ASN A 369 -25.61 -22.08 -16.14
C ASN A 369 -25.36 -21.53 -17.55
N LEU A 370 -24.13 -21.65 -18.07
CA LEU A 370 -23.74 -21.17 -19.40
C LEU A 370 -24.12 -22.14 -20.54
N SER A 371 -24.57 -23.35 -20.23
CA SER A 371 -25.16 -24.28 -21.20
C SER A 371 -26.61 -23.91 -21.51
N GLY A 372 -26.79 -22.96 -22.44
CA GLY A 372 -28.06 -22.58 -23.07
C GLY A 372 -27.92 -22.44 -24.58
#